data_AF-A0A972CST8-F1
#
_entry.id   AF-A0A972CST8-F1
#
_cell.length_a   1.000
_cell.length_b   1.000
_cell.length_c   1.000
_cell.angle_alpha   90.00
_cell.angle_beta   90.00
_cell.angle_gamma   90.00
#
_symmetry.space_group_name_H-M   'P 1'
#
loop_
_entity.id
_entity.type
_entity.pdbx_description
1 polymer ?
#
loop_
_entity_poly.entity_id
_entity_poly.type
_entity_poly.pdbx_seq_one_letter_code
_entity_poly.pdbx_strand_id
1 'polypeptide(L)'
;MQVNSYTSSFRKKISICIKLIVFMLLLIAILIQVGKYYEHIKNKNVIVSNFEKAMDEYFAMPPNSLDILFIGSSHSYCTFDPEIVDKALGTYSFNLGSPLQHPDTSYHLLKKALESQSPRTVVFEIYWDMLDDEFDLKQADSVISAIDDNDFRREFIRDVFPINEKIKYYLKPIRYQQDVFAYWNKNLTKVVVDRISNTKNQTLDEDINPNPEPIPKEGVSYHKGRGFIYSDIVIPSSEYYETNQFVGFDGAKWEFNETQKGYVRKIVDLCRDNNINILFVTAPIANVSMEYINNYHMLHKKVAAFAKELNVSYIDYNMINLEKNLFTNENFRDDAHLNYSGVLILMEHFVEWFKEQEKP
;
A
#
# COMPACT_ATOMS: atom_id res chain seq x y z
N MET A 1 65.64 3.48 36.90
CA MET A 1 64.24 3.05 37.12
C MET A 1 63.35 3.82 36.15
N GLN A 2 63.17 3.30 34.93
CA GLN A 2 62.17 3.82 33.99
C GLN A 2 60.81 3.25 34.41
N VAL A 3 60.04 4.01 35.17
CA VAL A 3 58.70 3.61 35.59
C VAL A 3 57.70 4.09 34.54
N ASN A 4 57.39 3.20 33.60
CA ASN A 4 56.08 3.01 32.98
C ASN A 4 55.21 4.26 32.74
N SER A 5 55.62 5.17 31.85
CA SER A 5 54.73 6.22 31.34
C SER A 5 53.65 5.68 30.39
N TYR A 6 53.85 4.48 29.83
CA TYR A 6 52.90 3.81 28.94
C TYR A 6 51.66 3.25 29.66
N THR A 7 51.76 2.85 30.93
CA THR A 7 50.66 2.17 31.64
C THR A 7 49.58 3.13 32.15
N SER A 8 49.93 4.39 32.44
CA SER A 8 49.00 5.44 32.89
C SER A 8 48.02 5.86 31.78
N SER A 9 48.53 6.09 30.57
CA SER A 9 47.71 6.40 29.40
C SER A 9 46.80 5.21 29.02
N PHE A 10 47.30 3.98 29.16
CA PHE A 10 46.57 2.75 28.90
C PHE A 10 45.40 2.53 29.89
N ARG A 11 45.62 2.72 31.19
CA ARG A 11 44.57 2.62 32.22
C ARG A 11 43.48 3.69 32.06
N LYS A 12 43.86 4.92 31.69
CA LYS A 12 42.90 6.01 31.42
C LYS A 12 42.05 5.71 30.16
N LYS A 13 42.67 5.19 29.10
CA LYS A 13 41.96 4.69 27.90
C LYS A 13 40.98 3.57 28.25
N ILE A 14 41.40 2.59 29.04
CA ILE A 14 40.52 1.50 29.52
C ILE A 14 39.33 2.04 30.32
N SER A 15 39.54 2.99 31.24
CA SER A 15 38.44 3.59 32.00
C SER A 15 37.44 4.32 31.10
N ILE A 16 37.90 5.03 30.08
CA ILE A 16 37.04 5.66 29.07
C ILE A 16 36.26 4.60 28.29
N CYS A 17 36.92 3.54 27.82
CA CYS A 17 36.26 2.43 27.12
C CYS A 17 35.18 1.77 27.99
N ILE A 18 35.46 1.52 29.27
CA ILE A 18 34.47 0.95 30.20
C ILE A 18 33.28 1.91 30.36
N LYS A 19 33.52 3.21 30.57
CA LYS A 19 32.43 4.20 30.68
C LYS A 19 31.58 4.26 29.41
N LEU A 20 32.20 4.17 28.23
CA LEU A 20 31.49 4.12 26.95
C LEU A 20 30.65 2.85 26.83
N ILE A 21 31.19 1.68 27.20
CA ILE A 21 30.44 0.42 27.19
C ILE A 21 29.24 0.49 28.15
N VAL A 22 29.45 0.98 29.37
CA VAL A 22 28.36 1.15 30.36
C VAL A 22 27.29 2.10 29.84
N PHE A 23 27.69 3.24 29.27
CA PHE A 23 26.77 4.18 28.65
C PHE A 23 25.98 3.53 27.50
N MET A 24 26.63 2.78 26.61
CA MET A 24 25.97 2.08 25.51
C MET A 24 24.99 1.03 26.00
N LEU A 25 25.33 0.26 27.04
CA LEU A 25 24.43 -0.73 27.63
C LEU A 25 23.19 -0.06 28.26
N LEU A 26 23.37 1.06 28.98
CA LEU A 26 22.27 1.83 29.54
C LEU A 26 21.38 2.42 28.44
N LEU A 27 21.98 2.98 27.39
CA LEU A 27 21.26 3.51 26.25
C LEU A 27 20.43 2.41 25.56
N ILE A 28 21.02 1.24 25.32
CA ILE A 28 20.32 0.09 24.73
C ILE A 28 19.15 -0.35 25.62
N ALA A 29 19.36 -0.43 26.95
CA ALA A 29 18.29 -0.79 27.89
C ALA A 29 17.13 0.22 27.85
N ILE A 30 17.44 1.52 27.80
CA ILE A 30 16.43 2.59 27.65
C ILE A 30 15.69 2.44 26.31
N LEU A 31 16.40 2.24 25.20
CA LEU A 31 15.78 2.09 23.89
C LEU A 31 14.87 0.86 23.82
N ILE A 32 15.26 -0.25 24.44
CA ILE A 32 14.40 -1.45 24.54
C ILE A 32 13.15 -1.14 25.37
N GLN A 33 13.29 -0.47 26.51
CA GLN A 33 12.15 -0.17 27.39
C GLN A 33 11.18 0.82 26.74
N VAL A 34 11.69 1.90 26.14
CA VAL A 34 10.89 2.86 25.36
C VAL A 34 10.26 2.17 24.16
N GLY A 35 10.98 1.28 23.49
CA GLY A 35 10.49 0.52 22.34
C GLY A 35 9.31 -0.39 22.70
N LYS A 36 9.40 -1.12 23.81
CA LYS A 36 8.29 -1.92 24.35
C LYS A 36 7.06 -1.06 24.68
N TYR A 37 7.29 0.12 25.26
CA TYR A 37 6.21 1.06 25.55
C TYR A 37 5.55 1.57 24.27
N TYR A 38 6.33 1.96 23.25
CA TYR A 38 5.80 2.47 21.98
C TYR A 38 5.02 1.40 21.22
N GLU A 39 5.53 0.17 21.16
CA GLU A 39 4.84 -0.98 20.60
C GLU A 39 3.51 -1.25 21.32
N HIS A 40 3.48 -1.18 22.66
CA HIS A 40 2.25 -1.32 23.43
C HIS A 40 1.21 -0.22 23.12
N ILE A 41 1.65 1.03 22.92
CA ILE A 41 0.76 2.13 22.54
C ILE A 41 0.27 1.97 21.09
N LYS A 42 1.14 1.60 20.15
CA LYS A 42 0.76 1.27 18.77
C LYS A 42 -0.33 0.20 18.75
N ASN A 43 -0.21 -0.83 19.58
CA ASN A 43 -1.20 -1.90 19.67
C ASN A 43 -2.56 -1.45 20.27
N LYS A 44 -2.67 -0.26 20.85
CA LYS A 44 -3.97 0.34 21.24
C LYS A 44 -4.68 1.04 20.07
N ASN A 45 -3.98 1.28 18.97
CA ASN A 45 -4.55 1.82 17.74
C ASN A 45 -5.06 0.72 16.79
N VAL A 46 -5.13 -0.55 17.22
CA VAL A 46 -5.41 -1.70 16.33
C VAL A 46 -6.84 -1.62 15.81
N ILE A 47 -6.95 -1.10 14.59
CA ILE A 47 -7.98 -1.49 13.63
C ILE A 47 -7.34 -2.64 12.86
N VAL A 48 -7.89 -3.86 12.95
CA VAL A 48 -7.46 -4.98 12.08
C VAL A 48 -7.59 -4.47 10.65
N SER A 49 -6.46 -4.40 9.95
CA SER A 49 -6.48 -3.82 8.60
C SER A 49 -7.25 -4.75 7.66
N ASN A 50 -7.91 -4.20 6.64
CA ASN A 50 -8.58 -5.06 5.66
C ASN A 50 -7.58 -6.00 4.96
N PHE A 51 -6.30 -5.60 4.87
CA PHE A 51 -5.25 -6.44 4.33
C PHE A 51 -4.93 -7.65 5.23
N GLU A 52 -4.88 -7.48 6.55
CA GLU A 52 -4.72 -8.62 7.48
C GLU A 52 -5.85 -9.65 7.30
N LYS A 53 -7.10 -9.19 7.18
CA LYS A 53 -8.25 -10.08 6.90
C LYS A 53 -8.10 -10.79 5.56
N ALA A 54 -7.66 -10.09 4.53
CA ALA A 54 -7.39 -10.67 3.22
C ALA A 54 -6.29 -11.75 3.31
N MET A 55 -5.21 -11.50 4.07
CA MET A 55 -4.15 -12.49 4.25
C MET A 55 -4.64 -13.73 5.00
N ASP A 56 -5.44 -13.57 6.06
CA ASP A 56 -6.05 -14.69 6.79
C ASP A 56 -6.93 -15.54 5.87
N GLU A 57 -7.77 -14.90 5.05
CA GLU A 57 -8.60 -15.58 4.05
C GLU A 57 -7.74 -16.32 3.01
N TYR A 58 -6.69 -15.68 2.52
CA TYR A 58 -5.76 -16.26 1.54
C TYR A 58 -5.07 -17.51 2.09
N PHE A 59 -4.50 -17.43 3.29
CA PHE A 59 -3.80 -18.57 3.90
C PHE A 59 -4.74 -19.72 4.32
N ALA A 60 -6.04 -19.45 4.46
CA ALA A 60 -7.05 -20.47 4.69
C ALA A 60 -7.48 -21.21 3.40
N MET A 61 -7.07 -20.76 2.22
CA MET A 61 -7.46 -21.38 0.94
C MET A 61 -6.85 -22.77 0.76
N PRO A 62 -7.57 -23.73 0.15
CA PRO A 62 -6.98 -24.99 -0.26
C PRO A 62 -5.82 -24.78 -1.24
N PRO A 63 -4.72 -25.54 -1.15
CA PRO A 63 -3.63 -25.47 -2.11
C PRO A 63 -4.11 -25.72 -3.55
N ASN A 64 -3.57 -24.98 -4.51
CA ASN A 64 -3.89 -25.07 -5.94
C ASN A 64 -5.40 -24.99 -6.26
N SER A 65 -6.12 -24.12 -5.56
CA SER A 65 -7.53 -23.84 -5.82
C SER A 65 -7.76 -22.56 -6.62
N LEU A 66 -6.74 -21.71 -6.74
CA LEU A 66 -6.82 -20.40 -7.37
C LEU A 66 -6.57 -20.48 -8.88
N ASP A 67 -7.48 -19.92 -9.68
CA ASP A 67 -7.30 -19.78 -11.14
C ASP A 67 -6.70 -18.40 -11.50
N ILE A 68 -7.24 -17.33 -10.90
CA ILE A 68 -6.83 -15.95 -11.20
C ILE A 68 -6.42 -15.24 -9.92
N LEU A 69 -5.20 -14.69 -9.92
CA LEU A 69 -4.68 -13.87 -8.83
C LEU A 69 -4.60 -12.41 -9.29
N PHE A 70 -5.29 -11.51 -8.60
CA PHE A 70 -5.10 -10.07 -8.75
C PHE A 70 -4.03 -9.62 -7.75
N ILE A 71 -3.06 -8.83 -8.20
CA ILE A 71 -2.04 -8.19 -7.35
C ILE A 71 -1.92 -6.72 -7.73
N GLY A 72 -1.54 -5.86 -6.79
CA GLY A 72 -1.29 -4.45 -7.04
C GLY A 72 -1.72 -3.57 -5.89
N SER A 73 -1.85 -2.27 -6.14
CA SER A 73 -2.06 -1.27 -5.10
C SER A 73 -3.49 -1.25 -4.56
N SER A 74 -3.86 -0.17 -3.88
CA SER A 74 -5.24 0.10 -3.52
C SER A 74 -6.17 0.15 -4.72
N HIS A 75 -5.66 0.52 -5.89
CA HIS A 75 -6.40 0.42 -7.14
C HIS A 75 -6.80 -1.03 -7.44
N SER A 76 -5.96 -2.03 -7.14
CA SER A 76 -6.32 -3.45 -7.31
C SER A 76 -7.49 -3.84 -6.40
N TYR A 77 -7.35 -3.68 -5.07
CA TYR A 77 -8.36 -4.15 -4.13
C TYR A 77 -9.69 -3.39 -4.21
N CYS A 78 -9.69 -2.19 -4.79
CA CYS A 78 -10.90 -1.40 -5.03
C CYS A 78 -11.56 -1.70 -6.37
N THR A 79 -10.85 -2.32 -7.31
CA THR A 79 -11.31 -2.47 -8.69
C THR A 79 -11.75 -3.89 -9.00
N PHE A 80 -10.94 -4.89 -8.64
CA PHE A 80 -11.20 -6.28 -9.04
C PHE A 80 -11.96 -7.01 -7.94
N ASP A 81 -13.26 -7.19 -8.12
CA ASP A 81 -14.09 -8.04 -7.26
C ASP A 81 -14.03 -9.50 -7.77
N PRO A 82 -13.39 -10.43 -7.04
CA PRO A 82 -13.30 -11.83 -7.44
C PRO A 82 -14.66 -12.49 -7.68
N GLU A 83 -15.72 -12.07 -6.97
CA GLU A 83 -17.06 -12.68 -7.10
C GLU A 83 -17.69 -12.42 -8.48
N ILE A 84 -17.49 -11.22 -9.03
CA ILE A 84 -18.02 -10.87 -10.34
C ILE A 84 -17.28 -11.65 -11.42
N VAL A 85 -15.95 -11.69 -11.34
CA VAL A 85 -15.09 -12.40 -12.30
C VAL A 85 -15.41 -13.89 -12.30
N ASP A 86 -15.48 -14.51 -11.11
CA ASP A 86 -15.73 -15.95 -10.97
C ASP A 86 -17.09 -16.37 -11.49
N LYS A 87 -18.12 -15.59 -11.19
CA LYS A 87 -19.47 -15.86 -11.70
C LYS A 87 -19.52 -15.82 -13.23
N ALA A 88 -18.74 -14.94 -13.85
CA ALA A 88 -18.78 -14.73 -15.28
C ALA A 88 -17.84 -15.65 -16.08
N LEU A 89 -16.74 -16.10 -15.47
CA LEU A 89 -15.71 -16.94 -16.10
C LEU A 89 -15.73 -18.40 -15.63
N GLY A 90 -16.45 -18.73 -14.56
CA GLY A 90 -16.42 -20.08 -13.98
C GLY A 90 -15.09 -20.42 -13.31
N THR A 91 -14.41 -19.41 -12.77
CA THR A 91 -13.10 -19.51 -12.10
C THR A 91 -13.23 -19.41 -10.59
N TYR A 92 -12.11 -19.57 -9.90
CA TYR A 92 -11.92 -19.12 -8.53
C TYR A 92 -10.79 -18.10 -8.44
N SER A 93 -11.10 -16.90 -7.96
CA SER A 93 -10.16 -15.77 -7.94
C SER A 93 -9.95 -15.20 -6.55
N PHE A 94 -8.85 -14.47 -6.38
CA PHE A 94 -8.49 -13.78 -5.14
C PHE A 94 -7.76 -12.48 -5.46
N ASN A 95 -8.03 -11.43 -4.68
CA ASN A 95 -7.35 -10.15 -4.80
C ASN A 95 -6.36 -9.95 -3.66
N LEU A 96 -5.07 -10.02 -3.97
CA LEU A 96 -3.98 -9.83 -3.02
C LEU A 96 -3.42 -8.41 -3.07
N GLY A 97 -4.23 -7.44 -3.49
CA GLY A 97 -3.87 -6.03 -3.46
C GLY A 97 -3.78 -5.49 -2.03
N SER A 98 -2.94 -4.48 -1.83
CA SER A 98 -2.73 -3.85 -0.52
C SER A 98 -2.50 -2.34 -0.62
N PRO A 99 -2.67 -1.59 0.50
CA PRO A 99 -2.50 -0.14 0.46
C PRO A 99 -1.07 0.23 0.07
N LEU A 100 -0.92 1.16 -0.88
CA LEU A 100 0.39 1.63 -1.38
C LEU A 100 1.29 0.49 -1.88
N GLN A 101 0.71 -0.59 -2.44
CA GLN A 101 1.51 -1.73 -2.89
C GLN A 101 2.38 -1.35 -4.09
N HIS A 102 3.69 -1.40 -3.91
CA HIS A 102 4.68 -1.18 -4.96
C HIS A 102 5.02 -2.49 -5.69
N PRO A 103 5.68 -2.44 -6.86
CA PRO A 103 6.16 -3.64 -7.55
C PRO A 103 7.08 -4.54 -6.72
N ASP A 104 7.94 -3.99 -5.86
CA ASP A 104 8.77 -4.80 -4.96
C ASP A 104 7.94 -5.64 -3.97
N THR A 105 6.94 -5.04 -3.33
CA THR A 105 5.95 -5.73 -2.49
C THR A 105 5.16 -6.76 -3.29
N SER A 106 4.68 -6.39 -4.47
CA SER A 106 3.93 -7.28 -5.36
C SER A 106 4.74 -8.52 -5.74
N TYR A 107 6.05 -8.38 -6.01
CA TYR A 107 6.94 -9.50 -6.29
C TYR A 107 7.04 -10.47 -5.11
N HIS A 108 7.25 -9.97 -3.90
CA HIS A 108 7.38 -10.83 -2.73
C HIS A 108 6.05 -11.48 -2.33
N LEU A 109 4.93 -10.76 -2.45
CA LEU A 109 3.59 -11.31 -2.25
C LEU A 109 3.26 -12.39 -3.28
N LEU A 110 3.55 -12.15 -4.56
CA LEU A 110 3.39 -13.17 -5.60
C LEU A 110 4.26 -14.40 -5.31
N LYS A 111 5.55 -14.20 -5.00
CA LYS A 111 6.45 -15.30 -4.65
C LYS A 111 5.90 -16.11 -3.47
N LYS A 112 5.40 -15.45 -2.42
CA LYS A 112 4.78 -16.12 -1.27
C LYS A 112 3.51 -16.87 -1.68
N ALA A 113 2.70 -16.29 -2.56
CA ALA A 113 1.47 -16.91 -3.02
C ALA A 113 1.71 -18.19 -3.83
N LEU A 114 2.77 -18.19 -4.65
CA LEU A 114 3.15 -19.34 -5.47
C LEU A 114 3.71 -20.53 -4.67
N GLU A 115 3.92 -20.39 -3.36
CA GLU A 115 4.29 -21.52 -2.49
C GLU A 115 3.14 -22.51 -2.28
N SER A 116 1.88 -22.05 -2.37
CA SER A 116 0.68 -22.87 -2.16
C SER A 116 -0.31 -22.86 -3.32
N GLN A 117 -0.18 -21.91 -4.26
CA GLN A 117 -1.06 -21.75 -5.41
C GLN A 117 -0.29 -21.81 -6.72
N SER A 118 -0.99 -22.16 -7.81
CA SER A 118 -0.47 -22.13 -9.18
C SER A 118 -1.54 -21.58 -10.10
N PRO A 119 -1.86 -20.26 -10.00
CA PRO A 119 -2.91 -19.66 -10.82
C PRO A 119 -2.52 -19.71 -12.30
N ARG A 120 -3.51 -19.88 -13.17
CA ARG A 120 -3.29 -19.82 -14.62
C ARG A 120 -3.00 -18.39 -15.10
N THR A 121 -3.53 -17.40 -14.37
CA THR A 121 -3.39 -15.98 -14.74
C THR A 121 -3.13 -15.11 -13.52
N VAL A 122 -2.17 -14.19 -13.65
CA VAL A 122 -1.96 -13.08 -12.74
C VAL A 122 -2.36 -11.78 -13.45
N VAL A 123 -3.28 -11.04 -12.85
CA VAL A 123 -3.65 -9.69 -13.27
C VAL A 123 -2.91 -8.73 -12.35
N PHE A 124 -1.90 -8.07 -12.88
CA PHE A 124 -1.12 -7.08 -12.15
C PHE A 124 -1.68 -5.68 -12.42
N GLU A 125 -2.33 -5.12 -11.42
CA GLU A 125 -2.71 -3.73 -11.42
C GLU A 125 -1.47 -2.86 -11.33
N ILE A 126 -1.27 -2.03 -12.34
CA ILE A 126 -0.16 -1.08 -12.42
C ILE A 126 -0.71 0.32 -12.70
N TYR A 127 -0.38 1.27 -11.84
CA TYR A 127 -0.59 2.70 -12.09
C TYR A 127 0.73 3.46 -11.97
N TRP A 128 0.81 4.68 -12.48
CA TRP A 128 2.11 5.36 -12.61
C TRP A 128 2.73 5.76 -11.28
N ASP A 129 1.89 6.11 -10.30
CA ASP A 129 2.39 6.62 -9.02
C ASP A 129 2.87 5.49 -8.09
N MET A 130 2.52 4.21 -8.34
CA MET A 130 3.27 3.07 -7.76
C MET A 130 4.56 2.72 -8.51
N LEU A 131 4.75 3.22 -9.74
CA LEU A 131 5.88 2.87 -10.61
C LEU A 131 7.03 3.88 -10.51
N ASP A 132 6.80 5.08 -9.98
CA ASP A 132 7.82 6.07 -9.65
C ASP A 132 8.07 6.26 -8.14
N ASP A 133 7.24 5.64 -7.29
CA ASP A 133 7.36 5.80 -5.84
C ASP A 133 8.69 5.29 -5.25
N GLU A 134 9.03 5.87 -4.11
CA GLU A 134 10.12 5.42 -3.26
C GLU A 134 9.62 4.49 -2.14
N PHE A 135 10.55 3.90 -1.40
CA PHE A 135 10.23 3.01 -0.29
C PHE A 135 9.38 3.72 0.79
N ASP A 136 8.25 3.13 1.17
CA ASP A 136 7.44 3.55 2.31
C ASP A 136 7.49 2.52 3.47
N LEU A 137 7.94 2.99 4.64
CA LEU A 137 8.10 2.14 5.81
C LEU A 137 6.77 1.63 6.37
N LYS A 138 5.69 2.42 6.30
CA LYS A 138 4.38 2.02 6.85
C LYS A 138 3.74 0.96 6.00
N GLN A 139 3.82 1.09 4.67
CA GLN A 139 3.39 0.05 3.75
C GLN A 139 4.15 -1.25 4.05
N ALA A 140 5.48 -1.20 4.10
CA ALA A 140 6.29 -2.37 4.36
C ALA A 140 5.99 -3.00 5.73
N ASP A 141 5.74 -2.17 6.75
CA ASP A 141 5.32 -2.61 8.09
C ASP A 141 3.98 -3.35 8.07
N SER A 142 3.01 -2.85 7.28
CA SER A 142 1.69 -3.46 7.15
C SER A 142 1.77 -4.85 6.52
N VAL A 143 2.60 -5.02 5.49
CA VAL A 143 2.82 -6.30 4.81
C VAL A 143 3.48 -7.31 5.74
N ILE A 144 4.54 -6.90 6.43
CA ILE A 144 5.25 -7.77 7.38
C ILE A 144 4.37 -8.16 8.57
N SER A 145 3.49 -7.27 9.01
CA SER A 145 2.59 -7.52 10.14
C SER A 145 1.47 -8.49 9.75
N ALA A 146 0.98 -8.44 8.51
CA ALA A 146 -0.07 -9.32 8.01
C ALA A 146 0.41 -10.74 7.66
N ILE A 147 1.72 -10.96 7.52
CA ILE A 147 2.29 -12.25 7.16
C ILE A 147 3.11 -12.79 8.33
N ASP A 148 2.58 -13.79 9.03
CA ASP A 148 3.28 -14.47 10.13
C ASP A 148 4.29 -15.51 9.62
N ASP A 149 5.30 -15.03 8.90
CA ASP A 149 6.39 -15.83 8.36
C ASP A 149 7.74 -15.12 8.52
N ASN A 150 8.65 -15.73 9.29
CA ASN A 150 9.97 -15.17 9.57
C ASN A 150 10.92 -15.21 8.38
N ASP A 151 10.77 -16.17 7.48
CA ASP A 151 11.62 -16.30 6.30
C ASP A 151 11.22 -15.26 5.26
N PHE A 152 9.92 -15.12 5.00
CA PHE A 152 9.37 -14.02 4.23
C PHE A 152 9.84 -12.68 4.76
N ARG A 153 9.67 -12.43 6.08
CA ARG A 153 10.08 -11.17 6.72
C ARG A 153 11.56 -10.87 6.53
N ARG A 154 12.43 -11.87 6.70
CA ARG A 154 13.88 -11.69 6.54
C ARG A 154 14.26 -11.39 5.09
N GLU A 155 13.68 -12.12 4.15
CA GLU A 155 13.91 -11.88 2.72
C GLU A 155 13.42 -10.50 2.29
N PHE A 156 12.18 -10.16 2.65
CA PHE A 156 11.56 -8.88 2.32
C PHE A 156 12.35 -7.68 2.86
N ILE A 157 12.76 -7.71 4.13
CA ILE A 157 13.62 -6.65 4.71
C ILE A 157 14.98 -6.61 4.02
N ARG A 158 15.54 -7.75 3.60
CA ARG A 158 16.83 -7.77 2.91
C ARG A 158 16.73 -7.05 1.56
N ASP A 159 15.68 -7.34 0.80
CA ASP A 159 15.58 -7.00 -0.62
C ASP A 159 14.88 -5.64 -0.88
N VAL A 160 13.97 -5.22 0.00
CA VAL A 160 13.13 -4.03 -0.20
C VAL A 160 13.62 -2.82 0.62
N PHE A 161 14.09 -3.02 1.85
CA PHE A 161 14.39 -1.89 2.73
C PHE A 161 15.73 -1.22 2.36
N PRO A 162 15.77 0.11 2.18
CA PRO A 162 17.02 0.86 2.18
C PRO A 162 17.75 0.73 3.52
N ILE A 163 19.08 0.89 3.54
CA ILE A 163 19.92 0.69 4.73
C ILE A 163 19.48 1.57 5.91
N ASN A 164 19.17 2.85 5.65
CA ASN A 164 18.65 3.80 6.64
C ASN A 164 17.31 3.31 7.24
N GLU A 165 16.43 2.77 6.40
CA GLU A 165 15.11 2.30 6.82
C GLU A 165 15.19 0.99 7.61
N LYS A 166 16.14 0.09 7.30
CA LYS A 166 16.41 -1.10 8.14
C LYS A 166 16.73 -0.69 9.57
N ILE A 167 17.58 0.33 9.75
CA ILE A 167 17.96 0.81 11.07
C ILE A 167 16.73 1.37 11.81
N LYS A 168 15.91 2.20 11.14
CA LYS A 168 14.67 2.73 11.72
C LYS A 168 13.70 1.63 12.10
N TYR A 169 13.55 0.61 11.24
CA TYR A 169 12.65 -0.52 11.46
C TYR A 169 13.01 -1.36 12.70
N TYR A 170 14.30 -1.64 12.93
CA TYR A 170 14.74 -2.38 14.12
C TYR A 170 14.74 -1.54 15.40
N LEU A 171 14.85 -0.22 15.28
CA LEU A 171 14.72 0.70 16.40
C LEU A 171 13.24 1.01 16.67
N LYS A 172 12.56 0.15 17.44
CA LYS A 172 11.14 0.29 17.82
C LYS A 172 10.72 1.72 18.25
N PRO A 173 11.52 2.47 19.05
CA PRO A 173 11.16 3.85 19.38
C PRO A 173 11.01 4.77 18.16
N ILE A 174 11.76 4.53 17.08
CA ILE A 174 11.67 5.29 15.84
C ILE A 174 10.55 4.73 14.97
N ARG A 175 10.51 3.41 14.76
CA ARG A 175 9.48 2.72 13.97
C ARG A 175 8.05 3.11 14.38
N TYR A 176 7.76 3.12 15.67
CA TYR A 176 6.41 3.37 16.20
C TYR A 176 6.20 4.82 16.70
N GLN A 177 7.14 5.73 16.46
CA GLN A 177 7.08 7.10 16.98
C GLN A 177 5.81 7.83 16.51
N GLN A 178 5.49 7.70 15.22
CA GLN A 178 4.34 8.39 14.63
C GLN A 178 3.02 7.85 15.19
N ASP A 179 2.89 6.55 15.39
CA ASP A 179 1.69 5.94 15.98
C ASP A 179 1.42 6.43 17.40
N VAL A 180 2.50 6.57 18.19
CA VAL A 180 2.43 7.09 19.55
C VAL A 180 2.02 8.56 19.56
N PHE A 181 2.58 9.37 18.65
CA PHE A 181 2.22 10.78 18.54
C PHE A 181 0.77 10.95 18.07
N ALA A 182 0.31 10.15 17.12
CA ALA A 182 -1.10 10.14 16.70
C ALA A 182 -2.03 9.77 17.87
N TYR A 183 -1.68 8.73 18.64
CA TYR A 183 -2.44 8.33 19.83
C TYR A 183 -2.49 9.45 20.88
N TRP A 184 -1.36 10.08 21.18
CA TRP A 184 -1.32 11.19 22.14
C TRP A 184 -2.10 12.42 21.65
N ASN A 185 -1.99 12.78 20.37
CA ASN A 185 -2.73 13.89 19.78
C ASN A 185 -4.24 13.65 19.91
N LYS A 186 -4.73 12.46 19.54
CA LYS A 186 -6.14 12.08 19.69
C LYS A 186 -6.65 12.21 21.13
N ASN A 187 -5.86 11.74 22.10
CA ASN A 187 -6.23 11.83 23.51
C ASN A 187 -6.22 13.27 24.05
N LEU A 188 -5.24 14.07 23.64
CA LEU A 188 -5.14 15.49 24.01
C LEU A 188 -6.32 16.29 23.44
N THR A 189 -6.63 16.11 22.15
CA THR A 189 -7.77 16.74 21.50
C THR A 189 -9.07 16.40 22.23
N LYS A 190 -9.29 15.13 22.57
CA LYS A 190 -10.47 14.70 23.34
C LYS A 190 -10.57 15.42 24.69
N VAL A 191 -9.48 15.49 25.46
CA VAL A 191 -9.45 16.19 26.75
C VAL A 191 -9.75 17.68 26.60
N VAL A 192 -9.22 18.33 25.55
CA VAL A 192 -9.45 19.75 25.28
C VAL A 192 -10.92 19.99 24.93
N VAL A 193 -11.49 19.21 24.01
CA VAL A 193 -12.90 19.28 23.62
C VAL A 193 -13.83 19.04 24.82
N ASP A 194 -13.56 18.01 25.64
CA ASP A 194 -14.35 17.70 26.83
C ASP A 194 -14.33 18.86 27.84
N ARG A 195 -13.17 19.52 28.05
CA ARG A 195 -13.08 20.68 28.96
C ARG A 195 -13.80 21.90 28.43
N ILE A 196 -13.66 22.20 27.14
CA ILE A 196 -14.32 23.35 26.50
C ILE A 196 -15.84 23.16 26.53
N SER A 197 -16.32 21.96 26.19
CA SER A 197 -17.74 21.60 26.20
C SER A 197 -18.35 21.65 27.61
N ASN A 198 -17.62 21.24 28.64
CA ASN A 198 -18.11 21.29 30.03
C ASN A 198 -18.07 22.70 30.65
N THR A 199 -17.33 23.65 30.08
CA THR A 199 -17.19 25.01 30.61
C THR A 199 -18.20 25.99 30.01
N LYS A 200 -18.68 25.70 28.80
CA LYS A 200 -19.73 26.49 28.14
C LYS A 200 -20.98 25.61 28.04
N ASN A 201 -22.05 25.93 28.77
CA ASN A 201 -23.42 25.43 28.47
C ASN A 201 -23.93 26.03 27.14
N GLN A 202 -23.12 25.94 26.09
CA GLN A 202 -23.40 26.33 24.72
C GLN A 202 -22.96 25.15 23.87
N THR A 203 -23.85 24.68 23.01
CA THR A 203 -23.48 23.96 21.80
C THR A 203 -22.34 24.72 21.15
N LEU A 204 -21.16 24.12 21.10
CA LEU A 204 -20.01 24.71 20.43
C LEU A 204 -20.39 24.84 18.96
N ASP A 205 -20.31 26.06 18.41
CA ASP A 205 -20.38 26.27 16.97
C ASP A 205 -19.33 25.35 16.31
N GLU A 206 -19.76 24.62 15.29
CA GLU A 206 -18.98 23.60 14.56
C GLU A 206 -17.67 24.15 13.95
N ASP A 207 -17.52 25.48 13.90
CA ASP A 207 -16.43 26.20 13.20
C ASP A 207 -15.09 26.29 13.96
N ILE A 208 -14.97 25.76 15.18
CA ILE A 208 -13.67 25.66 15.88
C ILE A 208 -13.32 24.19 16.11
N ASN A 209 -13.20 23.43 15.03
CA ASN A 209 -12.54 22.14 15.07
C ASN A 209 -11.11 22.27 14.49
N PRO A 210 -10.04 22.25 15.33
CA PRO A 210 -8.66 22.34 14.86
C PRO A 210 -8.21 21.09 14.07
N ASN A 211 -9.03 20.04 14.06
CA ASN A 211 -8.98 18.90 13.14
C ASN A 211 -10.43 18.60 12.75
N PRO A 212 -11.04 19.28 11.75
CA PRO A 212 -12.39 18.94 11.31
C PRO A 212 -12.46 17.43 11.18
N GLU A 213 -13.38 16.78 11.90
CA GLU A 213 -13.67 15.39 11.58
C GLU A 213 -13.98 15.41 10.08
N PRO A 214 -13.33 14.56 9.26
CA PRO A 214 -13.61 14.53 7.84
C PRO A 214 -15.13 14.46 7.72
N ILE A 215 -15.73 15.41 6.98
CA ILE A 215 -17.15 15.43 6.72
C ILE A 215 -17.52 13.97 6.42
N PRO A 216 -18.39 13.32 7.23
CA PRO A 216 -18.62 11.89 7.10
C PRO A 216 -18.97 11.61 5.64
N LYS A 217 -18.09 10.88 4.94
CA LYS A 217 -18.35 10.51 3.55
C LYS A 217 -19.65 9.71 3.57
N GLU A 218 -20.71 10.22 2.93
CA GLU A 218 -21.97 9.50 2.85
C GLU A 218 -21.74 8.17 2.13
N GLY A 219 -22.10 7.07 2.79
CA GLY A 219 -21.84 5.71 2.32
C GLY A 219 -21.04 4.87 3.31
N VAL A 220 -20.68 3.66 2.88
CA VAL A 220 -19.91 2.69 3.65
C VAL A 220 -18.71 2.20 2.84
N SER A 221 -17.68 1.75 3.55
CA SER A 221 -16.53 1.06 2.96
C SER A 221 -16.10 -0.07 3.89
N TYR A 222 -15.98 -1.28 3.35
CA TYR A 222 -15.63 -2.47 4.13
C TYR A 222 -15.01 -3.57 3.28
N HIS A 223 -14.26 -4.45 3.92
CA HIS A 223 -13.76 -5.69 3.33
C HIS A 223 -14.92 -6.64 3.01
N LYS A 224 -15.25 -6.82 1.73
CA LYS A 224 -16.35 -7.68 1.28
C LYS A 224 -15.96 -9.16 1.32
N GLY A 225 -14.66 -9.45 1.17
CA GLY A 225 -14.11 -10.81 1.13
C GLY A 225 -13.18 -11.00 -0.06
N ARG A 226 -12.29 -12.00 0.04
CA ARG A 226 -11.27 -12.37 -0.97
C ARG A 226 -10.39 -11.19 -1.39
N GLY A 227 -10.09 -10.35 -0.41
CA GLY A 227 -9.30 -9.12 -0.53
C GLY A 227 -9.95 -7.97 -1.28
N PHE A 228 -11.22 -8.06 -1.66
CA PHE A 228 -11.93 -6.93 -2.27
C PHE A 228 -12.52 -5.96 -1.23
N ILE A 229 -12.35 -4.66 -1.47
CA ILE A 229 -12.93 -3.59 -0.66
C ILE A 229 -14.13 -3.00 -1.38
N TYR A 230 -15.31 -3.26 -0.82
CA TYR A 230 -16.53 -2.61 -1.26
C TYR A 230 -16.58 -1.17 -0.76
N SER A 231 -17.05 -0.25 -1.59
CA SER A 231 -17.49 1.06 -1.15
C SER A 231 -18.59 1.61 -2.05
N ASP A 232 -19.65 2.19 -1.48
CA ASP A 232 -20.70 2.94 -2.21
C ASP A 232 -20.61 4.45 -1.97
N ILE A 233 -19.53 4.90 -1.34
CA ILE A 233 -19.22 6.31 -1.18
C ILE A 233 -19.09 6.94 -2.56
N VAL A 234 -19.63 8.14 -2.70
CA VAL A 234 -19.42 9.00 -3.86
C VAL A 234 -18.38 10.06 -3.50
N ILE A 235 -17.46 10.35 -4.42
CA ILE A 235 -16.40 11.35 -4.26
C ILE A 235 -16.97 12.67 -3.71
N PRO A 236 -16.52 13.13 -2.53
CA PRO A 236 -17.00 14.38 -1.96
C PRO A 236 -16.46 15.58 -2.73
N SER A 237 -17.19 16.70 -2.74
CA SER A 237 -16.80 17.90 -3.48
C SER A 237 -15.45 18.50 -3.04
N SER A 238 -15.03 18.30 -1.79
CA SER A 238 -13.71 18.72 -1.30
C SER A 238 -12.56 18.01 -2.05
N GLU A 239 -12.76 16.77 -2.46
CA GLU A 239 -11.76 15.98 -3.21
C GLU A 239 -11.69 16.33 -4.70
N TYR A 240 -12.55 17.23 -5.18
CA TYR A 240 -12.49 17.72 -6.55
C TYR A 240 -11.39 18.76 -6.72
N TYR A 241 -11.10 19.56 -5.69
CA TYR A 241 -10.22 20.73 -5.81
C TYR A 241 -9.27 20.92 -4.62
N GLU A 242 -9.73 20.68 -3.40
CA GLU A 242 -8.98 21.05 -2.19
C GLU A 242 -7.90 20.03 -1.85
N THR A 243 -8.23 18.74 -1.99
CA THR A 243 -7.37 17.64 -1.55
C THR A 243 -6.99 16.69 -2.70
N ASN A 244 -7.28 17.05 -3.94
CA ASN A 244 -7.00 16.19 -5.09
C ASN A 244 -5.48 16.03 -5.28
N GLN A 245 -5.00 14.80 -5.23
CA GLN A 245 -3.56 14.51 -5.22
C GLN A 245 -2.87 14.69 -6.58
N PHE A 246 -3.64 14.80 -7.67
CA PHE A 246 -3.09 14.86 -9.04
C PHE A 246 -2.91 16.28 -9.58
N VAL A 247 -3.21 17.30 -8.76
CA VAL A 247 -3.09 18.72 -9.15
C VAL A 247 -1.66 19.05 -9.57
N GLY A 248 -1.51 19.49 -10.83
CA GLY A 248 -0.23 19.94 -11.39
C GLY A 248 0.68 18.81 -11.87
N PHE A 249 0.21 17.56 -11.89
CA PHE A 249 0.96 16.44 -12.44
C PHE A 249 1.11 16.58 -13.96
N ASP A 250 2.30 16.21 -14.47
CA ASP A 250 2.65 16.31 -15.89
C ASP A 250 3.30 15.01 -16.36
N GLY A 251 2.52 14.19 -17.07
CA GLY A 251 2.95 12.89 -17.59
C GLY A 251 4.11 12.97 -18.59
N ALA A 252 4.43 14.15 -19.14
CA ALA A 252 5.62 14.32 -19.97
C ALA A 252 6.92 14.20 -19.16
N LYS A 253 6.89 14.60 -17.89
CA LYS A 253 8.04 14.61 -16.96
C LYS A 253 8.15 13.34 -16.13
N TRP A 254 7.10 12.54 -16.10
CA TRP A 254 7.07 11.28 -15.35
C TRP A 254 8.10 10.29 -15.88
N GLU A 255 8.89 9.68 -15.01
CA GLU A 255 9.88 8.65 -15.33
C GLU A 255 9.76 7.49 -14.33
N PHE A 256 10.11 6.30 -14.76
CA PHE A 256 10.11 5.14 -13.88
C PHE A 256 11.14 5.30 -12.76
N ASN A 257 10.78 4.82 -11.56
CA ASN A 257 11.77 4.44 -10.58
C ASN A 257 12.43 3.14 -11.07
N GLU A 258 13.76 3.15 -11.25
CA GLU A 258 14.47 1.99 -11.81
C GLU A 258 14.42 0.75 -10.90
N THR A 259 14.27 0.92 -9.59
CA THR A 259 14.04 -0.20 -8.67
C THR A 259 12.69 -0.84 -8.94
N GLN A 260 11.63 -0.04 -8.97
CA GLN A 260 10.27 -0.54 -9.19
C GLN A 260 10.13 -1.16 -10.57
N LYS A 261 10.67 -0.52 -11.62
CA LYS A 261 10.76 -1.07 -12.97
C LYS A 261 11.49 -2.41 -13.00
N GLY A 262 12.58 -2.56 -12.24
CA GLY A 262 13.30 -3.81 -12.08
C GLY A 262 12.45 -4.92 -11.46
N TYR A 263 11.63 -4.60 -10.46
CA TYR A 263 10.72 -5.56 -9.84
C TYR A 263 9.53 -5.94 -10.73
N VAL A 264 9.02 -5.03 -11.56
CA VAL A 264 8.02 -5.40 -12.60
C VAL A 264 8.59 -6.47 -13.53
N ARG A 265 9.86 -6.36 -13.95
CA ARG A 265 10.52 -7.41 -14.75
C ARG A 265 10.58 -8.74 -13.99
N LYS A 266 11.00 -8.72 -12.72
CA LYS A 266 11.05 -9.93 -11.88
C LYS A 266 9.68 -10.58 -11.71
N ILE A 267 8.60 -9.82 -11.60
CA ILE A 267 7.22 -10.34 -11.54
C ILE A 267 6.89 -11.07 -12.84
N VAL A 268 7.16 -10.45 -13.99
CA VAL A 268 6.92 -11.07 -15.30
C VAL A 268 7.74 -12.35 -15.47
N ASP A 269 9.01 -12.33 -15.11
CA ASP A 269 9.88 -13.49 -15.19
C ASP A 269 9.41 -14.61 -14.23
N LEU A 270 9.01 -14.27 -13.00
CA LEU A 270 8.46 -15.23 -12.05
C LEU A 270 7.18 -15.89 -12.57
N CYS A 271 6.28 -15.14 -13.20
CA CYS A 271 5.10 -15.71 -13.85
C CYS A 271 5.49 -16.66 -14.99
N ARG A 272 6.43 -16.26 -15.86
CA ARG A 272 6.90 -17.09 -16.99
C ARG A 272 7.54 -18.39 -16.54
N ASP A 273 8.43 -18.32 -15.54
CA ASP A 273 9.12 -19.48 -14.99
C ASP A 273 8.13 -20.51 -14.40
N ASN A 274 6.94 -20.06 -14.00
CA ASN A 274 5.86 -20.91 -13.48
C ASN A 274 4.74 -21.18 -14.49
N ASN A 275 4.92 -20.84 -15.78
CA ASN A 275 3.92 -20.98 -16.85
C ASN A 275 2.59 -20.26 -16.56
N ILE A 276 2.65 -19.09 -15.93
CA ILE A 276 1.52 -18.25 -15.56
C ILE A 276 1.39 -17.13 -16.60
N ASN A 277 0.17 -16.94 -17.12
CA ASN A 277 -0.13 -15.79 -17.98
C ASN A 277 -0.16 -14.52 -17.12
N ILE A 278 0.50 -13.46 -17.56
CA ILE A 278 0.46 -12.16 -16.88
C ILE A 278 -0.19 -11.10 -17.77
N LEU A 279 -1.05 -10.28 -17.17
CA LEU A 279 -1.72 -9.14 -17.78
C LEU A 279 -1.49 -7.91 -16.92
N PHE A 280 -1.17 -6.78 -17.55
CA PHE A 280 -1.12 -5.49 -16.88
C PHE A 280 -2.44 -4.75 -17.05
N VAL A 281 -2.95 -4.14 -15.97
CA VAL A 281 -4.14 -3.30 -16.01
C VAL A 281 -3.91 -2.03 -15.20
N THR A 282 -4.19 -0.86 -15.76
CA THR A 282 -4.30 0.38 -14.99
C THR A 282 -5.77 0.62 -14.69
N ALA A 283 -6.14 0.62 -13.40
CA ALA A 283 -7.48 1.03 -12.98
C ALA A 283 -7.68 2.54 -13.24
N PRO A 284 -8.92 2.99 -13.55
CA PRO A 284 -9.17 4.39 -13.83
C PRO A 284 -9.14 5.21 -12.54
N ILE A 285 -8.75 6.47 -12.64
CA ILE A 285 -8.95 7.49 -11.61
C ILE A 285 -10.17 8.36 -11.94
N ALA A 286 -10.63 9.18 -11.00
CA ALA A 286 -11.79 10.02 -11.20
C ALA A 286 -11.61 10.98 -12.39
N ASN A 287 -12.69 11.29 -13.12
CA ASN A 287 -12.62 12.16 -14.29
C ASN A 287 -12.08 13.55 -13.91
N VAL A 288 -12.50 14.09 -12.76
CA VAL A 288 -11.98 15.36 -12.23
C VAL A 288 -10.46 15.31 -12.00
N SER A 289 -9.93 14.16 -11.60
CA SER A 289 -8.49 13.96 -11.42
C SER A 289 -7.75 13.89 -12.76
N MET A 290 -8.34 13.22 -13.75
CA MET A 290 -7.80 13.20 -15.12
C MET A 290 -7.71 14.60 -15.74
N GLU A 291 -8.60 15.52 -15.38
CA GLU A 291 -8.56 16.92 -15.84
C GLU A 291 -7.33 17.68 -15.32
N TYR A 292 -6.77 17.29 -14.17
CA TYR A 292 -5.55 17.91 -13.62
C TYR A 292 -4.26 17.36 -14.22
N ILE A 293 -4.30 16.17 -14.81
CA ILE A 293 -3.12 15.52 -15.36
C ILE A 293 -2.83 16.06 -16.75
N ASN A 294 -1.75 16.82 -16.86
CA ASN A 294 -1.23 17.23 -18.15
C ASN A 294 -0.51 16.06 -18.83
N ASN A 295 -0.65 15.96 -20.15
CA ASN A 295 0.11 15.01 -20.98
C ASN A 295 -0.02 13.52 -20.57
N TYR A 296 -1.18 13.10 -20.05
CA TYR A 296 -1.43 11.69 -19.65
C TYR A 296 -1.05 10.70 -20.76
N HIS A 297 -1.39 11.00 -22.01
CA HIS A 297 -1.07 10.17 -23.16
C HIS A 297 0.44 9.88 -23.33
N MET A 298 1.33 10.76 -22.87
CA MET A 298 2.78 10.53 -22.91
C MET A 298 3.20 9.52 -21.87
N LEU A 299 2.63 9.60 -20.66
CA LEU A 299 2.82 8.63 -19.59
C LEU A 299 2.29 7.25 -20.01
N HIS A 300 1.05 7.19 -20.52
CA HIS A 300 0.47 5.96 -21.05
C HIS A 300 1.39 5.32 -22.09
N LYS A 301 1.92 6.09 -23.04
CA LYS A 301 2.87 5.58 -24.06
C LYS A 301 4.13 4.97 -23.45
N LYS A 302 4.67 5.55 -22.36
CA LYS A 302 5.84 4.99 -21.67
C LYS A 302 5.51 3.64 -21.02
N VAL A 303 4.39 3.54 -20.30
CA VAL A 303 3.95 2.29 -19.66
C VAL A 303 3.60 1.22 -20.71
N ALA A 304 2.88 1.59 -21.77
CA ALA A 304 2.53 0.68 -22.86
C ALA A 304 3.77 0.19 -23.64
N ALA A 305 4.76 1.06 -23.88
CA ALA A 305 6.03 0.66 -24.49
C ALA A 305 6.78 -0.33 -23.60
N PHE A 306 6.76 -0.15 -22.29
CA PHE A 306 7.37 -1.06 -21.34
C PHE A 306 6.64 -2.41 -21.27
N ALA A 307 5.31 -2.43 -21.23
CA ALA A 307 4.53 -3.67 -21.33
C ALA A 307 4.83 -4.43 -22.63
N LYS A 308 4.94 -3.71 -23.75
CA LYS A 308 5.34 -4.27 -25.05
C LYS A 308 6.76 -4.80 -25.06
N GLU A 309 7.74 -4.10 -24.47
CA GLU A 309 9.11 -4.58 -24.27
C GLU A 309 9.09 -5.93 -23.54
N LEU A 310 8.24 -6.04 -22.52
CA LEU A 310 8.05 -7.26 -21.76
C LEU A 310 7.13 -8.27 -22.43
N ASN A 311 6.59 -8.04 -23.63
CA ASN A 311 5.61 -8.91 -24.29
C ASN A 311 4.45 -9.31 -23.36
N VAL A 312 3.90 -8.33 -22.65
CA VAL A 312 2.75 -8.46 -21.74
C VAL A 312 1.60 -7.62 -22.29
N SER A 313 0.40 -8.20 -22.31
CA SER A 313 -0.81 -7.46 -22.65
C SER A 313 -1.06 -6.35 -21.63
N TYR A 314 -1.55 -5.19 -22.07
CA TYR A 314 -1.77 -4.03 -21.22
C TYR A 314 -3.09 -3.35 -21.54
N ILE A 315 -3.88 -3.09 -20.51
CA ILE A 315 -5.14 -2.34 -20.58
C ILE A 315 -5.02 -1.12 -19.70
N ASP A 316 -5.31 0.05 -20.25
CA ASP A 316 -5.39 1.29 -19.49
C ASP A 316 -6.82 1.82 -19.50
N TYR A 317 -7.50 1.71 -18.36
CA TYR A 317 -8.89 2.14 -18.25
C TYR A 317 -9.06 3.66 -18.22
N ASN A 318 -8.00 4.44 -17.97
CA ASN A 318 -8.06 5.89 -18.15
C ASN A 318 -8.17 6.22 -19.65
N MET A 319 -7.38 5.56 -20.50
CA MET A 319 -7.46 5.72 -21.96
C MET A 319 -8.80 5.24 -22.51
N ILE A 320 -9.29 4.08 -22.06
CA ILE A 320 -10.60 3.56 -22.48
C ILE A 320 -11.71 4.54 -22.07
N ASN A 321 -11.64 5.10 -20.86
CA ASN A 321 -12.63 6.07 -20.40
C ASN A 321 -12.61 7.37 -21.22
N LEU A 322 -11.44 7.88 -21.61
CA LEU A 322 -11.32 9.05 -22.49
C LEU A 322 -11.98 8.80 -23.87
N GLU A 323 -11.91 7.57 -24.38
CA GLU A 323 -12.48 7.22 -25.68
C GLU A 323 -13.98 6.92 -25.62
N LYS A 324 -14.41 6.17 -24.61
CA LYS A 324 -15.77 5.61 -24.53
C LYS A 324 -16.69 6.32 -23.53
N ASN A 325 -16.16 7.19 -22.67
CA ASN A 325 -16.88 7.83 -21.56
C ASN A 325 -17.61 6.80 -20.68
N LEU A 326 -16.89 5.77 -20.23
CA LEU A 326 -17.46 4.67 -19.42
C LEU A 326 -17.88 5.12 -18.03
N PHE A 327 -17.19 6.11 -17.45
CA PHE A 327 -17.36 6.52 -16.07
C PHE A 327 -17.71 8.01 -15.97
N THR A 328 -18.50 8.34 -14.94
CA THR A 328 -18.68 9.71 -14.44
C THR A 328 -18.04 9.82 -13.04
N ASN A 329 -17.91 11.03 -12.50
CA ASN A 329 -17.40 11.20 -11.13
C ASN A 329 -18.26 10.45 -10.08
N GLU A 330 -19.55 10.20 -10.34
CA GLU A 330 -20.41 9.41 -9.44
C GLU A 330 -19.98 7.94 -9.31
N ASN A 331 -19.13 7.45 -10.20
CA ASN A 331 -18.59 6.10 -10.17
C ASN A 331 -17.31 5.95 -9.32
N PHE A 332 -16.86 7.03 -8.67
CA PHE A 332 -15.66 7.07 -7.84
C PHE A 332 -16.01 7.43 -6.41
N ARG A 333 -15.26 6.87 -5.45
CA ARG A 333 -15.43 7.13 -4.01
C ARG A 333 -14.50 8.24 -3.48
N ASP A 334 -13.44 8.49 -4.23
CA ASP A 334 -12.40 9.47 -3.96
C ASP A 334 -11.74 9.86 -5.29
N ASP A 335 -10.69 10.68 -5.24
CA ASP A 335 -9.99 11.19 -6.41
C ASP A 335 -9.25 10.11 -7.24
N ALA A 336 -9.04 8.90 -6.69
CA ALA A 336 -8.22 7.86 -7.32
C ALA A 336 -8.92 6.50 -7.50
N HIS A 337 -9.98 6.21 -6.74
CA HIS A 337 -10.56 4.87 -6.66
C HIS A 337 -12.04 4.85 -7.08
N LEU A 338 -12.40 3.78 -7.79
CA LEU A 338 -13.79 3.45 -8.08
C LEU A 338 -14.58 3.19 -6.80
N ASN A 339 -15.86 3.55 -6.83
CA ASN A 339 -16.86 2.95 -5.96
C ASN A 339 -17.49 1.73 -6.64
N TYR A 340 -18.38 1.04 -5.95
CA TYR A 340 -18.93 -0.22 -6.43
C TYR A 340 -19.71 -0.09 -7.73
N SER A 341 -20.37 1.06 -7.98
CA SER A 341 -21.05 1.28 -9.27
C SER A 341 -20.05 1.33 -10.44
N GLY A 342 -18.88 1.95 -10.23
CA GLY A 342 -17.78 1.96 -11.19
C GLY A 342 -17.13 0.59 -11.35
N VAL A 343 -16.99 -0.18 -10.26
CA VAL A 343 -16.51 -1.56 -10.31
C VAL A 343 -17.40 -2.43 -11.19
N LEU A 344 -18.72 -2.30 -11.10
CA LEU A 344 -19.64 -3.07 -11.95
C LEU A 344 -19.41 -2.79 -13.44
N ILE A 345 -19.27 -1.51 -13.82
CA ILE A 345 -19.00 -1.09 -15.20
C ILE A 345 -17.64 -1.63 -15.68
N LEU A 346 -16.60 -1.47 -14.87
CA LEU A 346 -15.25 -1.91 -15.24
C LEU A 346 -15.20 -3.44 -15.39
N MET A 347 -15.77 -4.17 -14.44
CA MET A 347 -15.77 -5.64 -14.43
C MET A 347 -16.55 -6.22 -15.61
N GLU A 348 -17.67 -5.61 -16.01
CA GLU A 348 -18.39 -6.01 -17.23
C GLU A 348 -17.46 -5.92 -18.46
N HIS A 349 -16.83 -4.76 -18.66
CA HIS A 349 -15.90 -4.57 -19.78
C HIS A 349 -14.66 -5.48 -19.67
N PHE A 350 -14.13 -5.70 -18.46
CA PHE A 350 -12.95 -6.55 -18.22
C PHE A 350 -13.23 -8.00 -18.58
N VAL A 351 -14.36 -8.55 -18.13
CA VAL A 351 -14.77 -9.93 -18.38
C VAL A 351 -15.00 -10.17 -19.87
N GLU A 352 -15.64 -9.24 -20.57
CA GLU A 352 -15.83 -9.33 -22.03
C GLU A 352 -14.49 -9.39 -22.75
N TRP A 353 -13.60 -8.44 -22.44
CA TRP A 353 -12.25 -8.41 -23.01
C TRP A 353 -11.49 -9.71 -22.70
N PHE A 354 -11.56 -10.21 -21.47
CA PHE A 354 -10.85 -11.42 -21.05
C PHE A 354 -11.31 -12.65 -21.83
N LYS A 355 -12.63 -12.81 -22.01
CA LYS A 355 -13.21 -13.89 -22.84
C LYS A 355 -12.78 -13.80 -24.30
N GLU A 356 -12.55 -12.61 -24.84
CA GLU A 356 -12.06 -12.44 -26.21
C GLU A 356 -10.62 -12.89 -26.38
N GLN A 357 -9.77 -12.70 -25.38
CA GLN A 357 -8.38 -13.17 -25.41
C GLN A 357 -8.26 -14.70 -25.31
N GLU A 358 -9.25 -15.37 -24.74
CA GLU A 358 -9.27 -16.83 -24.61
C GLU A 358 -9.86 -17.55 -25.84
N LYS A 359 -10.34 -16.81 -26.84
CA LYS A 359 -10.81 -17.43 -28.09
C LYS A 359 -9.61 -18.02 -28.85
N PRO A 360 -9.70 -19.29 -29.30
CA PRO A 360 -8.59 -20.02 -29.92
C PRO A 360 -8.14 -19.48 -31.27
#